data_AF-A0A536QU60-F1
#
_entry.id   AF-A0A536QU60-F1
#
_cell.length_a   1.000
_cell.length_b   1.000
_cell.length_c   1.000
_cell.angle_alpha   90.00
_cell.angle_beta   90.00
_cell.angle_gamma   90.00
#
_symmetry.space_group_name_H-M   'P 1'
#
loop_
_entity.id
_entity.type
_entity.pdbx_description
1 polymer ?
#
loop_
_entity_poly.entity_id
_entity_poly.type
_entity_poly.pdbx_seq_one_letter_code
_entity_poly.pdbx_strand_id
1 'polypeptide(L)'
;MKHALLRIGAVGLASGLTAVVLFGVGRVILIGDLGLTLPSFSQPSAPASAPPSPNVSPAVLSDVATPNPTATPSPAPSATETAGPSQAPLALTGFRFGGRSYVGVVVPDLGRGFVAPFAGTVEVRTYQFIDGEVRLGSNVPSLAFYPYISVVAADRKITYRPGTLGSVTELLIRDGAQVAAGDPLFRLVAPGRSSWTTFYNSSAFYDVVVSLQALPSGRDLDATPYLGKGF
;
A
#
# COMPACT_ATOMS: atom_id res chain seq x y z
N MET A 1 17.18 -57.11 -10.20
CA MET A 1 16.65 -56.37 -9.03
C MET A 1 17.77 -56.05 -8.02
N LYS A 2 18.68 -55.09 -8.31
CA LYS A 2 19.80 -54.71 -7.40
C LYS A 2 20.19 -53.22 -7.43
N HIS A 3 19.33 -52.33 -7.94
CA HIS A 3 19.61 -50.88 -8.06
C HIS A 3 18.48 -49.97 -7.51
N ALA A 4 17.74 -50.44 -6.50
CA ALA A 4 16.63 -49.70 -5.88
C ALA A 4 16.84 -49.39 -4.38
N LEU A 5 18.03 -49.66 -3.84
CA LEU A 5 18.33 -49.65 -2.40
C LEU A 5 19.35 -48.58 -1.95
N LEU A 6 19.69 -47.64 -2.84
CA LEU A 6 20.75 -46.65 -2.63
C LEU A 6 20.28 -45.20 -2.82
N ARG A 7 18.99 -44.95 -2.59
CA ARG A 7 18.39 -43.60 -2.48
C ARG A 7 17.43 -43.44 -1.27
N ILE A 8 17.45 -44.39 -0.33
CA ILE A 8 16.79 -44.27 0.99
C ILE A 8 17.88 -44.01 2.05
N GLY A 9 18.69 -42.99 1.78
CA GLY A 9 19.88 -42.62 2.58
C GLY A 9 20.19 -41.12 2.52
N ALA A 10 19.21 -40.31 2.13
CA ALA A 10 19.30 -38.84 2.07
C ALA A 10 17.98 -38.15 2.50
N VAL A 11 17.10 -38.89 3.19
CA VAL A 11 15.85 -38.39 3.77
C VAL A 11 15.88 -38.79 5.26
N GLY A 12 16.39 -37.88 6.09
CA GLY A 12 16.62 -38.15 7.51
C GLY A 12 17.52 -37.15 8.27
N LEU A 13 18.25 -36.28 7.57
CA LEU A 13 19.18 -35.31 8.19
C LEU A 13 18.97 -33.85 7.75
N ALA A 14 17.75 -33.50 7.31
CA ALA A 14 17.36 -32.11 7.00
C ALA A 14 16.06 -31.67 7.71
N SER A 15 15.48 -32.52 8.57
CA SER A 15 14.21 -32.28 9.28
C SER A 15 14.39 -32.04 10.79
N GLY A 16 15.60 -31.67 11.22
CA GLY A 16 15.97 -31.51 12.63
C GLY A 16 16.59 -30.15 13.00
N LEU A 17 16.55 -29.16 12.10
CA LEU A 17 17.24 -27.87 12.30
C LEU A 17 16.37 -26.62 12.03
N THR A 18 15.06 -26.79 11.84
CA THR A 18 14.11 -25.68 11.61
C THR A 18 12.95 -25.66 12.63
N ALA A 19 13.15 -26.28 13.80
CA ALA A 19 12.19 -26.27 14.92
C ALA A 19 12.66 -25.46 16.14
N VAL A 20 13.91 -24.97 16.15
CA VAL A 20 14.52 -24.25 17.31
C VAL A 20 14.56 -22.73 17.11
N VAL A 21 14.49 -22.23 15.86
CA VAL A 21 14.55 -20.78 15.57
C VAL A 21 13.25 -20.04 15.95
N LEU A 22 12.13 -20.76 16.14
CA LEU A 22 10.81 -20.17 16.41
C LEU A 22 10.48 -19.93 17.90
N PHE A 23 11.42 -20.16 18.82
CA PHE A 23 11.26 -19.89 20.26
C PHE A 23 12.38 -19.02 20.89
N GLY A 24 13.33 -18.51 20.09
CA GLY A 24 14.61 -17.98 20.59
C GLY A 24 14.76 -16.45 20.72
N VAL A 25 13.78 -15.62 20.31
CA VAL A 25 13.93 -14.15 20.33
C VAL A 25 12.74 -13.46 21.03
N GLY A 26 12.36 -14.00 22.18
CA GLY A 26 11.32 -13.45 23.05
C GLY A 26 11.86 -13.10 24.44
N ARG A 27 12.31 -11.85 24.60
CA ARG A 27 12.68 -11.18 25.88
C ARG A 27 13.56 -11.95 26.88
N VAL A 28 14.82 -11.51 26.98
CA VAL A 28 15.52 -11.45 28.26
C VAL A 28 15.94 -10.00 28.51
N ILE A 29 15.44 -9.42 29.59
CA ILE A 29 15.98 -8.20 30.19
C ILE A 29 17.02 -8.66 31.20
N LEU A 30 18.28 -8.24 31.08
CA LEU A 30 19.18 -8.21 32.24
C LEU A 30 20.22 -7.08 32.13
N ILE A 31 20.60 -6.59 33.30
CA ILE A 31 21.42 -5.41 33.58
C ILE A 31 22.88 -5.85 33.88
N GLY A 32 23.86 -5.00 33.57
CA GLY A 32 25.29 -5.20 33.87
C GLY A 32 26.15 -4.84 32.66
N ASP A 33 26.44 -3.57 32.44
CA ASP A 33 27.59 -2.84 33.00
C ASP A 33 28.96 -3.38 32.55
N LEU A 34 29.59 -2.64 31.63
CA LEU A 34 30.98 -2.76 31.22
C LEU A 34 31.42 -1.38 30.71
N GLY A 35 31.75 -0.51 31.67
CA GLY A 35 32.03 0.89 31.42
C GLY A 35 33.30 1.15 30.61
N LEU A 36 33.16 1.99 29.58
CA LEU A 36 34.22 2.89 29.09
C LEU A 36 33.62 4.29 28.97
N THR A 37 34.38 5.30 29.36
CA THR A 37 33.86 6.61 29.80
C THR A 37 34.18 7.77 28.85
N LEU A 38 33.49 8.90 29.12
CA LEU A 38 33.73 10.30 28.70
C LEU A 38 32.94 10.83 27.49
N PRO A 39 32.50 12.12 27.49
CA PRO A 39 32.31 13.04 28.63
C PRO A 39 30.86 13.58 28.75
N SER A 40 30.42 13.85 29.98
CA SER A 40 29.15 14.56 30.25
C SER A 40 29.30 16.07 30.11
N PHE A 41 28.32 16.73 29.51
CA PHE A 41 28.08 18.17 29.69
C PHE A 41 26.79 18.40 30.48
N SER A 42 26.86 19.33 31.42
CA SER A 42 25.94 19.42 32.55
C SER A 42 24.62 20.12 32.23
N GLN A 43 23.52 19.55 32.74
CA GLN A 43 22.23 20.23 32.89
C GLN A 43 22.21 21.03 34.22
N PRO A 44 21.77 22.30 34.23
CA PRO A 44 21.33 22.97 35.44
C PRO A 44 19.81 22.92 35.60
N SER A 45 19.34 22.42 36.75
CA SER A 45 17.92 22.45 37.16
C SER A 45 17.55 23.79 37.80
N ALA A 46 16.26 24.17 37.76
CA ALA A 46 15.69 25.19 38.66
C ALA A 46 15.72 24.70 40.13
N PRO A 47 15.72 25.57 41.17
CA PRO A 47 14.41 26.07 41.68
C PRO A 47 14.37 27.41 42.48
N ALA A 48 13.13 27.90 42.67
CA ALA A 48 12.55 28.57 43.87
C ALA A 48 12.71 30.09 44.20
N SER A 49 11.58 30.63 44.72
CA SER A 49 11.37 31.69 45.73
C SER A 49 11.02 33.16 45.35
N ALA A 50 9.97 33.67 46.02
CA ALA A 50 9.55 35.08 46.23
C ALA A 50 9.83 35.48 47.71
N PRO A 51 9.37 36.62 48.34
CA PRO A 51 8.49 37.77 47.98
C PRO A 51 9.23 39.15 48.15
N PRO A 52 8.68 40.35 48.52
CA PRO A 52 7.32 40.85 48.78
C PRO A 52 6.99 42.25 48.13
N SER A 53 6.05 43.02 48.72
CA SER A 53 5.44 44.29 48.21
C SER A 53 5.90 45.58 48.94
N PRO A 54 5.50 46.78 48.47
CA PRO A 54 4.42 47.52 49.17
C PRO A 54 3.47 48.43 48.31
N ASN A 55 2.27 48.74 48.85
CA ASN A 55 1.41 49.97 48.81
C ASN A 55 1.35 50.88 47.53
N VAL A 56 0.24 51.49 47.06
CA VAL A 56 -0.85 52.30 47.69
C VAL A 56 -2.13 52.35 46.80
N SER A 57 -3.32 52.60 47.37
CA SER A 57 -4.67 52.76 46.75
C SER A 57 -4.99 54.21 46.25
N PRO A 58 -6.25 54.69 45.98
CA PRO A 58 -7.56 54.04 45.69
C PRO A 58 -8.41 54.64 44.51
N ALA A 59 -9.52 53.97 44.18
CA ALA A 59 -10.84 54.46 43.70
C ALA A 59 -11.02 55.37 42.45
N VAL A 60 -12.04 55.06 41.63
CA VAL A 60 -13.24 55.89 41.32
C VAL A 60 -14.27 55.07 40.50
N LEU A 61 -15.57 55.27 40.77
CA LEU A 61 -16.72 54.70 40.05
C LEU A 61 -17.02 55.46 38.74
N SER A 62 -17.52 54.80 37.69
CA SER A 62 -18.46 55.39 36.70
C SER A 62 -19.11 54.33 35.79
N ASP A 63 -20.29 54.68 35.25
CA ASP A 63 -21.34 53.80 34.72
C ASP A 63 -21.43 53.70 33.17
N VAL A 64 -22.00 52.58 32.70
CA VAL A 64 -22.99 52.43 31.59
C VAL A 64 -22.63 52.65 30.08
N ALA A 65 -23.14 51.69 29.27
CA ALA A 65 -23.35 51.68 27.79
C ALA A 65 -22.08 51.56 26.88
N THR A 66 -22.05 50.85 25.74
CA THR A 66 -23.09 50.28 24.83
C THR A 66 -22.53 49.04 24.08
N PRO A 67 -23.30 48.01 23.70
CA PRO A 67 -22.82 46.95 22.79
C PRO A 67 -22.87 47.37 21.30
N ASN A 68 -21.79 47.13 20.56
CA ASN A 68 -21.65 47.41 19.13
C ASN A 68 -22.12 46.21 18.27
N PRO A 69 -22.98 46.38 17.24
CA PRO A 69 -23.48 45.25 16.46
C PRO A 69 -22.41 44.60 15.56
N THR A 70 -22.36 43.27 15.58
CA THR A 70 -21.44 42.45 14.77
C THR A 70 -21.87 42.42 13.29
N ALA A 71 -20.90 42.49 12.38
CA ALA A 71 -21.14 42.40 10.94
C ALA A 71 -21.47 40.96 10.48
N THR A 72 -22.49 40.81 9.63
CA THR A 72 -22.90 39.54 9.04
C THR A 72 -21.91 39.07 7.96
N PRO A 73 -21.39 37.83 7.99
CA PRO A 73 -20.59 37.29 6.90
C PRO A 73 -21.48 36.94 5.68
N SER A 74 -21.06 37.37 4.49
CA SER A 74 -21.71 37.01 3.22
C SER A 74 -21.38 35.57 2.82
N PRO A 75 -22.32 34.76 2.30
CA PRO A 75 -22.03 33.40 1.85
C PRO A 75 -21.15 33.41 0.59
N ALA A 76 -20.07 32.64 0.61
CA ALA A 76 -19.20 32.47 -0.56
C ALA A 76 -19.92 31.67 -1.66
N PRO A 77 -19.70 31.98 -2.95
CA PRO A 77 -20.29 31.23 -4.05
C PRO A 77 -19.75 29.79 -4.06
N SER A 78 -20.66 28.81 -4.17
CA SER A 78 -20.27 27.41 -4.36
C SER A 78 -19.55 27.23 -5.69
N ALA A 79 -18.42 26.53 -5.68
CA ALA A 79 -17.71 26.17 -6.89
C ALA A 79 -18.53 25.13 -7.66
N THR A 80 -19.00 25.49 -8.85
CA THR A 80 -19.51 24.52 -9.82
C THR A 80 -18.35 23.65 -10.29
N GLU A 81 -18.38 22.35 -9.96
CA GLU A 81 -17.41 21.40 -10.50
C GLU A 81 -17.61 21.27 -12.02
N THR A 82 -16.67 21.82 -12.80
CA THR A 82 -16.60 21.56 -14.24
C THR A 82 -16.34 20.07 -14.43
N ALA A 83 -17.32 19.34 -14.97
CA ALA A 83 -17.17 17.93 -15.28
C ALA A 83 -15.97 17.73 -16.23
N GLY A 84 -14.97 16.99 -15.76
CA GLY A 84 -13.80 16.62 -16.55
C GLY A 84 -14.15 15.71 -17.73
N PRO A 85 -13.20 15.45 -18.65
CA PRO A 85 -13.43 14.59 -19.80
C PRO A 85 -13.92 13.19 -19.36
N SER A 86 -15.09 12.80 -19.85
CA SER A 86 -15.65 11.47 -19.56
C SER A 86 -14.83 10.40 -20.26
N GLN A 87 -14.05 9.63 -19.50
CA GLN A 87 -13.27 8.52 -20.02
C GLN A 87 -14.18 7.38 -20.48
N ALA A 88 -13.79 6.69 -21.55
CA ALA A 88 -14.58 5.61 -22.12
C ALA A 88 -14.78 4.42 -21.14
N PRO A 89 -15.89 3.67 -21.22
CA PRO A 89 -16.10 2.50 -20.39
C PRO A 89 -15.03 1.42 -20.60
N LEU A 90 -14.60 0.78 -19.51
CA LEU A 90 -13.71 -0.37 -19.58
C LEU A 90 -14.47 -1.63 -20.02
N ALA A 91 -13.87 -2.44 -20.90
CA ALA A 91 -14.42 -3.74 -21.25
C ALA A 91 -13.91 -4.79 -20.25
N LEU A 92 -14.84 -5.43 -19.55
CA LEU A 92 -14.57 -6.33 -18.42
C LEU A 92 -15.03 -7.76 -18.75
N THR A 93 -14.14 -8.73 -18.54
CA THR A 93 -14.42 -10.17 -18.77
C THR A 93 -14.07 -10.98 -17.53
N GLY A 94 -15.08 -11.51 -16.84
CA GLY A 94 -14.86 -12.47 -15.74
C GLY A 94 -14.36 -13.81 -16.27
N PHE A 95 -13.32 -14.37 -15.64
CA PHE A 95 -12.79 -15.70 -16.01
C PHE A 95 -12.27 -16.49 -14.79
N ARG A 96 -11.99 -17.78 -15.00
CA ARG A 96 -11.44 -18.69 -14.00
C ARG A 96 -10.09 -19.25 -14.45
N PHE A 97 -9.14 -19.37 -13.54
CA PHE A 97 -7.84 -20.01 -13.78
C PHE A 97 -7.25 -20.55 -12.49
N GLY A 98 -6.63 -21.73 -12.51
CA GLY A 98 -6.01 -22.32 -11.30
C GLY A 98 -6.95 -22.43 -10.09
N GLY A 99 -8.24 -22.68 -10.32
CA GLY A 99 -9.28 -22.71 -9.30
C GLY A 99 -9.81 -21.34 -8.82
N ARG A 100 -9.24 -20.23 -9.31
CA ARG A 100 -9.52 -18.87 -8.82
C ARG A 100 -10.29 -17.97 -9.80
N SER A 101 -10.99 -16.97 -9.27
CA SER A 101 -11.68 -15.90 -10.03
C SER A 101 -10.76 -14.74 -10.41
N TYR A 102 -10.94 -14.25 -11.63
CA TYR A 102 -10.26 -13.07 -12.16
C TYR A 102 -11.23 -12.23 -13.01
N VAL A 103 -10.92 -10.94 -13.15
CA VAL A 103 -11.51 -10.06 -14.15
C VAL A 103 -10.39 -9.58 -15.07
N GLY A 104 -10.51 -9.89 -16.36
CA GLY A 104 -9.69 -9.31 -17.40
C GLY A 104 -10.25 -7.96 -17.82
N VAL A 105 -9.38 -6.97 -17.95
CA VAL A 105 -9.71 -5.59 -18.33
C VAL A 105 -9.03 -5.30 -19.67
N VAL A 106 -9.82 -4.80 -20.63
CA VAL A 106 -9.30 -4.17 -21.86
C VAL A 106 -9.57 -2.68 -21.75
N VAL A 107 -8.54 -1.87 -21.99
CA VAL A 107 -8.57 -0.42 -21.81
C VAL A 107 -8.57 0.26 -23.18
N PRO A 108 -9.60 1.06 -23.53
CA PRO A 108 -9.69 1.69 -24.85
C PRO A 108 -8.81 2.94 -24.99
N ASP A 109 -8.45 3.58 -23.87
CA ASP A 109 -7.75 4.86 -23.81
C ASP A 109 -6.35 4.77 -23.17
N LEU A 110 -5.34 5.37 -23.82
CA LEU A 110 -4.00 5.52 -23.22
C LEU A 110 -4.01 6.62 -22.16
N GLY A 111 -3.15 6.47 -21.15
CA GLY A 111 -3.07 7.36 -19.99
C GLY A 111 -4.00 6.96 -18.84
N ARG A 112 -4.89 5.98 -19.04
CA ARG A 112 -5.88 5.49 -18.05
C ARG A 112 -5.27 5.28 -16.66
N GLY A 113 -5.74 6.03 -15.69
CA GLY A 113 -5.44 5.87 -14.28
C GLY A 113 -6.34 4.83 -13.60
N PHE A 114 -5.74 4.02 -12.73
CA PHE A 114 -6.44 3.11 -11.82
C PHE A 114 -6.31 3.62 -10.38
N VAL A 115 -7.45 3.68 -9.67
CA VAL A 115 -7.53 4.18 -8.29
C VAL A 115 -7.63 3.06 -7.26
N ALA A 116 -7.31 3.39 -6.02
CA ALA A 116 -7.65 2.61 -4.85
C ALA A 116 -9.19 2.53 -4.72
N PRO A 117 -9.79 1.33 -4.78
CA PRO A 117 -11.25 1.19 -4.75
C PRO A 117 -11.86 1.26 -3.34
N PHE A 118 -11.01 1.19 -2.31
CA PHE A 118 -11.35 1.30 -0.90
C PHE A 118 -10.08 1.72 -0.14
N ALA A 119 -10.25 2.25 1.07
CA ALA A 119 -9.13 2.59 1.92
C ALA A 119 -8.35 1.35 2.40
N GLY A 120 -7.03 1.45 2.51
CA GLY A 120 -6.16 0.36 2.94
C GLY A 120 -4.68 0.64 2.73
N THR A 121 -3.86 -0.39 2.93
CA THR A 121 -2.41 -0.33 2.70
C THR A 121 -2.07 -0.90 1.32
N VAL A 122 -1.18 -0.23 0.59
CA VAL A 122 -0.70 -0.71 -0.71
C VAL A 122 0.43 -1.72 -0.53
N GLU A 123 0.35 -2.85 -1.24
CA GLU A 123 1.48 -3.74 -1.48
C GLU A 123 1.87 -3.68 -2.98
N VAL A 124 3.12 -3.36 -3.30
CA VAL A 124 3.67 -3.47 -4.65
C VAL A 124 4.72 -4.59 -4.69
N ARG A 125 4.40 -5.68 -5.40
CA ARG A 125 5.31 -6.83 -5.56
C ARG A 125 5.81 -6.91 -7.00
N THR A 126 7.11 -6.79 -7.21
CA THR A 126 7.69 -6.82 -8.55
C THR A 126 8.20 -8.21 -8.91
N TYR A 127 7.70 -8.72 -10.04
CA TYR A 127 8.03 -10.04 -10.58
C TYR A 127 8.85 -9.94 -11.87
N GLN A 128 9.67 -10.94 -12.13
CA GLN A 128 10.32 -11.17 -13.43
C GLN A 128 10.01 -12.58 -13.92
N PHE A 129 10.04 -12.79 -15.23
CA PHE A 129 9.97 -14.13 -15.84
C PHE A 129 11.39 -14.55 -16.23
N ILE A 130 11.90 -15.60 -15.59
CA ILE A 130 13.30 -16.04 -15.70
C ILE A 130 13.29 -17.54 -15.96
N ASP A 131 13.86 -17.97 -17.08
CA ASP A 131 14.02 -19.39 -17.47
C ASP A 131 12.72 -20.23 -17.41
N GLY A 132 11.57 -19.58 -17.69
CA GLY A 132 10.24 -20.21 -17.64
C GLY A 132 9.51 -20.08 -16.29
N GLU A 133 10.14 -19.47 -15.28
CA GLU A 133 9.58 -19.31 -13.94
C GLU A 133 9.22 -17.86 -13.59
N VAL A 134 8.14 -17.68 -12.84
CA VAL A 134 7.75 -16.38 -12.26
C VAL A 134 8.48 -16.19 -10.93
N ARG A 135 9.42 -15.24 -10.87
CA ARG A 135 10.25 -14.98 -9.69
C ARG A 135 9.96 -13.61 -9.08
N LEU A 136 9.71 -13.58 -7.77
CA LEU A 136 9.48 -12.37 -6.98
C LEU A 136 10.80 -11.78 -6.50
N GLY A 137 10.97 -10.45 -6.57
CA GLY A 137 12.11 -9.75 -5.97
C GLY A 137 13.47 -10.03 -6.62
N SER A 138 13.49 -10.67 -7.80
CA SER A 138 14.68 -10.77 -8.64
C SER A 138 15.03 -9.39 -9.24
N ASN A 139 16.32 -9.18 -9.53
CA ASN A 139 16.82 -7.94 -10.13
C ASN A 139 17.80 -8.26 -11.26
N VAL A 140 17.29 -8.86 -12.34
CA VAL A 140 18.02 -9.08 -13.60
C VAL A 140 17.70 -7.93 -14.54
N PRO A 141 18.58 -6.91 -14.72
CA PRO A 141 18.18 -5.65 -15.35
C PRO A 141 17.84 -5.74 -16.84
N SER A 142 18.29 -6.80 -17.51
CA SER A 142 17.98 -7.09 -18.92
C SER A 142 16.59 -7.71 -19.14
N LEU A 143 15.87 -8.07 -18.08
CA LEU A 143 14.55 -8.71 -18.15
C LEU A 143 13.45 -7.77 -17.64
N ALA A 144 12.29 -7.88 -18.25
CA ALA A 144 11.15 -7.04 -17.91
C ALA A 144 10.66 -7.27 -16.47
N PHE A 145 10.37 -6.17 -15.79
CA PHE A 145 9.76 -6.14 -14.47
C PHE A 145 8.24 -5.98 -14.59
N TYR A 146 7.48 -6.75 -13.82
CA TYR A 146 6.02 -6.73 -13.82
C TYR A 146 5.50 -6.45 -12.40
N PRO A 147 4.82 -5.31 -12.16
CA PRO A 147 4.33 -4.96 -10.84
C PRO A 147 2.98 -5.64 -10.58
N TYR A 148 2.82 -6.22 -9.40
CA TYR A 148 1.52 -6.62 -8.85
C TYR A 148 1.17 -5.59 -7.78
N ILE A 149 0.23 -4.71 -8.09
CA ILE A 149 -0.23 -3.65 -7.19
C ILE A 149 -1.45 -4.18 -6.45
N SER A 150 -1.43 -4.15 -5.12
CA SER A 150 -2.57 -4.57 -4.30
C SER A 150 -2.97 -3.48 -3.32
N VAL A 151 -4.27 -3.38 -3.02
CA VAL A 151 -4.77 -2.64 -1.85
C VAL A 151 -5.33 -3.65 -0.86
N VAL A 152 -4.83 -3.58 0.38
CA VAL A 152 -5.16 -4.49 1.47
C VAL A 152 -5.95 -3.72 2.53
N ALA A 153 -7.21 -4.10 2.71
CA ALA A 153 -8.05 -3.66 3.81
C ALA A 153 -8.17 -4.78 4.87
N ALA A 154 -8.88 -4.53 5.97
CA ALA A 154 -9.09 -5.54 7.02
C ALA A 154 -9.87 -6.77 6.55
N ASP A 155 -10.85 -6.58 5.64
CA ASP A 155 -11.80 -7.61 5.19
C ASP A 155 -11.55 -8.13 3.77
N ARG A 156 -10.65 -7.49 3.00
CA ARG A 156 -10.43 -7.82 1.59
C ARG A 156 -9.09 -7.33 1.03
N LYS A 157 -8.62 -8.01 -0.02
CA LYS A 157 -7.46 -7.63 -0.83
C LYS A 157 -7.82 -7.65 -2.31
N ILE A 158 -7.57 -6.54 -3.00
CA ILE A 158 -7.61 -6.48 -4.46
C ILE A 158 -6.18 -6.49 -5.00
N THR A 159 -5.93 -7.16 -6.12
CA THR A 159 -4.62 -7.19 -6.78
C THR A 159 -4.79 -6.98 -8.28
N TYR A 160 -4.15 -5.94 -8.81
CA TYR A 160 -4.01 -5.59 -10.21
C TYR A 160 -2.71 -6.17 -10.77
N ARG A 161 -2.79 -6.71 -11.99
CA ARG A 161 -1.65 -7.27 -12.74
C ARG A 161 -1.59 -6.61 -14.12
N PRO A 162 -1.07 -5.38 -14.23
CA PRO A 162 -0.88 -4.72 -15.51
C PRO A 162 0.35 -5.30 -16.24
N GLY A 163 0.80 -4.62 -17.30
CA GLY A 163 2.00 -4.96 -18.08
C GLY A 163 3.31 -4.58 -17.41
N THR A 164 4.35 -4.32 -18.21
CA THR A 164 5.71 -4.06 -17.70
C THR A 164 5.83 -2.69 -17.02
N LEU A 165 6.58 -2.64 -15.92
CA LEU A 165 6.92 -1.42 -15.21
C LEU A 165 7.81 -0.53 -16.08
N GLY A 166 7.51 0.77 -16.12
CA GLY A 166 8.29 1.78 -16.86
C GLY A 166 7.98 1.87 -18.36
N SER A 167 7.65 0.76 -19.03
CA SER A 167 7.29 0.78 -20.47
C SER A 167 5.79 0.81 -20.73
N VAL A 168 4.99 0.06 -19.95
CA VAL A 168 3.52 -0.03 -20.09
C VAL A 168 2.82 0.59 -18.89
N THR A 169 3.38 0.41 -17.70
CA THR A 169 2.78 0.83 -16.42
C THR A 169 3.69 1.80 -15.69
N GLU A 170 3.15 2.94 -15.31
CA GLU A 170 3.77 3.89 -14.38
C GLU A 170 3.08 3.81 -13.03
N LEU A 171 3.85 3.58 -11.96
CA LEU A 171 3.35 3.60 -10.59
C LEU A 171 3.25 5.05 -10.10
N LEU A 172 2.09 5.40 -9.55
CA LEU A 172 1.80 6.72 -8.98
C LEU A 172 1.79 6.68 -7.44
N ILE A 173 1.88 5.48 -6.86
CA ILE A 173 1.91 5.20 -5.43
C ILE A 173 3.18 4.43 -5.04
N ARG A 174 3.52 4.46 -3.75
CA ARG A 174 4.66 3.70 -3.17
C ARG A 174 4.17 2.46 -2.43
N ASP A 175 5.03 1.45 -2.34
CA ASP A 175 4.81 0.29 -1.47
C ASP A 175 4.67 0.72 0.00
N GLY A 176 3.79 0.05 0.75
CA GLY A 176 3.49 0.36 2.15
C GLY A 176 2.68 1.65 2.40
N ALA A 177 2.31 2.41 1.36
CA ALA A 177 1.51 3.62 1.50
C ALA A 177 0.09 3.30 2.00
N GLN A 178 -0.44 4.15 2.87
CA GLN A 178 -1.88 4.17 3.18
C GLN A 178 -2.60 4.99 2.10
N VAL A 179 -3.76 4.50 1.65
CA VAL A 179 -4.61 5.16 0.65
C VAL A 179 -6.06 5.21 1.11
N ALA A 180 -6.78 6.23 0.65
CA ALA A 180 -8.23 6.35 0.68
C ALA A 180 -8.86 5.80 -0.62
N ALA A 181 -10.19 5.69 -0.66
CA ALA A 181 -10.89 5.35 -1.91
C ALA A 181 -10.82 6.53 -2.89
N GLY A 182 -10.35 6.28 -4.10
CA GLY A 182 -10.13 7.30 -5.14
C GLY A 182 -8.66 7.69 -5.34
N ASP A 183 -7.75 7.34 -4.43
CA ASP A 183 -6.33 7.70 -4.56
C ASP A 183 -5.67 7.00 -5.76
N PRO A 184 -4.78 7.67 -6.51
CA PRO A 184 -4.15 7.11 -7.69
C PRO A 184 -3.15 6.00 -7.33
N LEU A 185 -3.23 4.84 -8.01
CA LEU A 185 -2.29 3.73 -7.83
C LEU A 185 -1.26 3.66 -8.96
N PHE A 186 -1.74 3.60 -10.20
CA PHE A 186 -0.90 3.48 -11.40
C PHE A 186 -1.67 3.97 -12.62
N ARG A 187 -0.95 4.22 -13.72
CA ARG A 187 -1.55 4.50 -15.04
C ARG A 187 -0.91 3.65 -16.13
N LEU A 188 -1.65 3.40 -17.21
CA LEU A 188 -1.14 2.75 -18.41
C LEU A 188 -0.61 3.82 -19.38
N VAL A 189 0.71 3.87 -19.57
CA VAL A 189 1.38 4.92 -20.36
C VAL A 189 1.60 4.55 -21.82
N ALA A 190 1.51 3.27 -22.17
CA ALA A 190 1.63 2.76 -23.53
C ALA A 190 0.75 1.51 -23.72
N PRO A 191 0.43 1.11 -24.97
CA PRO A 191 -0.21 -0.17 -25.23
C PRO A 191 0.66 -1.33 -24.72
N GLY A 192 0.07 -2.27 -23.98
CA GLY A 192 0.79 -3.44 -23.52
C GLY A 192 -0.08 -4.40 -22.72
N ARG A 193 0.20 -5.70 -22.88
CA ARG A 193 -0.58 -6.75 -22.22
C ARG A 193 -0.17 -6.92 -20.76
N SER A 194 -1.13 -7.40 -19.98
CA SER A 194 -0.93 -7.87 -18.62
C SER A 194 0.24 -8.87 -18.54
N SER A 195 0.98 -8.83 -17.43
CA SER A 195 1.90 -9.91 -17.01
C SER A 195 1.30 -11.31 -17.11
N TRP A 196 -0.03 -11.45 -17.02
CA TRP A 196 -0.75 -12.70 -17.23
C TRP A 196 -0.43 -13.37 -18.58
N THR A 197 -0.23 -12.56 -19.62
CA THR A 197 0.08 -13.02 -20.97
C THR A 197 1.47 -13.66 -21.04
N THR A 198 2.45 -13.08 -20.33
CA THR A 198 3.81 -13.62 -20.23
C THR A 198 3.88 -14.83 -19.30
N PHE A 199 3.14 -14.81 -18.18
CA PHE A 199 3.34 -15.75 -17.08
C PHE A 199 2.49 -17.03 -17.17
N TYR A 200 1.29 -16.95 -17.76
CA TYR A 200 0.28 -18.02 -17.63
C TYR A 200 -0.45 -18.39 -18.91
N ASN A 201 -0.74 -17.43 -19.80
CA ASN A 201 -1.49 -17.69 -21.02
C ASN A 201 -1.14 -16.67 -22.12
N SER A 202 -0.29 -17.05 -23.08
CA SER A 202 0.13 -16.19 -24.19
C SER A 202 -1.00 -15.73 -25.12
N SER A 203 -2.18 -16.35 -25.07
CA SER A 203 -3.38 -15.90 -25.79
C SER A 203 -4.26 -14.93 -24.99
N ALA A 204 -3.89 -14.57 -23.75
CA ALA A 204 -4.61 -13.56 -22.98
C ALA A 204 -4.40 -12.15 -23.60
N PHE A 205 -5.51 -11.49 -23.92
CA PHE A 205 -5.53 -10.17 -24.56
C PHE A 205 -5.89 -9.02 -23.60
N TYR A 206 -5.86 -9.27 -22.29
CA TYR A 206 -6.16 -8.26 -21.27
C TYR A 206 -4.95 -7.36 -21.01
N ASP A 207 -5.19 -6.08 -20.79
CA ASP A 207 -4.17 -5.10 -20.47
C ASP A 207 -3.90 -5.08 -18.96
N VAL A 208 -4.95 -5.36 -18.15
CA VAL A 208 -4.84 -5.61 -16.70
C VAL A 208 -5.64 -6.86 -16.32
N VAL A 209 -5.09 -7.73 -15.46
CA VAL A 209 -5.83 -8.83 -14.82
C VAL A 209 -5.99 -8.57 -13.33
N VAL A 210 -7.24 -8.51 -12.87
CA VAL A 210 -7.61 -8.16 -11.50
C VAL A 210 -8.14 -9.39 -10.76
N SER A 211 -7.86 -9.49 -9.46
CA SER A 211 -8.53 -10.44 -8.56
C SER A 211 -8.86 -9.76 -7.25
N LEU A 212 -10.02 -10.08 -6.67
CA LEU A 212 -10.43 -9.64 -5.33
C LEU A 212 -10.63 -10.87 -4.43
N GLN A 213 -10.22 -10.78 -3.16
CA GLN A 213 -10.38 -11.84 -2.16
C GLN A 213 -10.87 -11.26 -0.84
N ALA A 214 -11.70 -12.01 -0.11
CA ALA A 214 -12.05 -11.73 1.28
C ALA A 214 -10.94 -12.21 2.22
N LEU A 215 -10.63 -11.42 3.25
CA LEU A 215 -9.67 -11.74 4.31
C LEU A 215 -10.40 -12.05 5.63
N PRO A 216 -9.86 -12.95 6.48
CA PRO A 216 -8.70 -13.82 6.23
C PRO A 216 -9.04 -15.05 5.36
N SER A 217 -10.31 -15.26 4.98
CA SER A 217 -10.80 -16.50 4.38
C SER A 217 -10.15 -16.93 3.04
N GLY A 218 -9.53 -16.00 2.31
CA GLY A 218 -9.00 -16.23 0.97
C GLY A 218 -10.07 -16.41 -0.12
N ARG A 219 -11.37 -16.41 0.22
CA ARG A 219 -12.49 -16.60 -0.71
C ARG A 219 -12.45 -15.53 -1.80
N ASP A 220 -12.42 -15.95 -3.05
CA ASP A 220 -12.51 -15.02 -4.17
C ASP A 220 -13.85 -14.26 -4.17
N LEU A 221 -13.77 -12.99 -4.55
CA LEU A 221 -14.90 -12.08 -4.70
C LEU A 221 -14.90 -11.54 -6.15
N ASP A 222 -16.04 -10.99 -6.58
CA ASP A 222 -16.10 -10.29 -7.85
C ASP A 222 -15.44 -8.89 -7.73
N ALA A 223 -14.48 -8.62 -8.61
CA ALA A 223 -13.79 -7.33 -8.68
C ALA A 223 -14.54 -6.30 -9.54
N THR A 224 -15.49 -6.73 -10.38
CA THR A 224 -16.21 -5.90 -11.36
C THR A 224 -16.80 -4.60 -10.78
N PRO A 225 -17.43 -4.57 -9.59
CA PRO A 225 -17.99 -3.34 -9.00
C PRO A 225 -16.96 -2.24 -8.73
N TYR A 226 -15.67 -2.58 -8.67
CA TYR A 226 -14.57 -1.66 -8.37
C TYR A 226 -13.83 -1.15 -9.61
N LEU A 227 -14.18 -1.63 -10.80
CA LEU A 227 -13.46 -1.37 -12.05
C LEU A 227 -14.18 -0.39 -12.98
N GLY A 228 -15.20 0.32 -12.48
CA GLY A 228 -15.92 1.37 -13.22
C GLY A 228 -15.41 2.79 -13.02
N LYS A 229 -14.41 3.00 -12.15
CA LYS A 229 -13.87 4.34 -11.81
C LYS A 229 -12.37 4.40 -12.09
N GLY A 230 -11.98 5.35 -12.93
CA GLY A 230 -10.59 5.74 -13.21
C GLY A 230 -10.47 7.26 -13.25
N PHE A 231 -9.26 7.74 -13.54
CA PHE A 231 -8.92 9.14 -13.81
C PHE A 231 -8.00 9.24 -15.03
#